data_AF-A0A9X1A761-F1
#
_entry.id   AF-A0A9X1A761-F1
#
_cell.length_a   1.000
_cell.length_b   1.000
_cell.length_c   1.000
_cell.angle_alpha   90.00
_cell.angle_beta   90.00
_cell.angle_gamma   90.00
#
_symmetry.space_group_name_H-M   'P 1'
#
loop_
_entity.id
_entity.type
_entity.pdbx_description
1 polymer ?
#
loop_
_entity_poly.entity_id
_entity_poly.type
_entity_poly.pdbx_seq_one_letter_code
_entity_poly.pdbx_strand_id
1 'polypeptide(L)'
;MTPQEFRELWREDVMSRVHRDIDDSWRHGNNVTEVYKDELTGRFWRVGYQVSGDGEYHGIRELEFDGPAEVFPHTKLVAVVEYHTTKPLSGVVPG
;
A
#
# COMPACT_ATOMS: atom_id res chain seq x y z
N MET A 1 -8.46 9.74 -15.49
CA MET A 1 -8.62 8.31 -15.81
C MET A 1 -9.97 7.86 -15.30
N THR A 2 -10.74 7.14 -16.09
CA THR A 2 -12.01 6.54 -15.66
C THR A 2 -11.76 5.19 -14.96
N PRO A 3 -12.72 4.68 -14.17
CA PRO A 3 -12.60 3.35 -13.58
C PRO A 3 -12.41 2.23 -14.62
N GLN A 4 -13.05 2.33 -15.79
CA GLN A 4 -12.90 1.38 -16.90
C GLN A 4 -11.48 1.40 -17.47
N GLU A 5 -10.96 2.58 -17.82
CA GLU A 5 -9.59 2.73 -18.32
C GLU A 5 -8.56 2.18 -17.31
N PHE A 6 -8.74 2.48 -16.01
CA PHE A 6 -7.86 1.96 -14.97
C PHE A 6 -7.88 0.43 -14.89
N ARG A 7 -9.07 -0.18 -14.91
CA ARG A 7 -9.21 -1.65 -14.84
C ARG A 7 -8.55 -2.34 -16.02
N GLU A 8 -8.64 -1.77 -17.23
CA GLU A 8 -8.01 -2.30 -18.43
C GLU A 8 -6.48 -2.30 -18.28
N LEU A 9 -5.89 -1.16 -17.90
CA LEU A 9 -4.45 -1.05 -17.64
C LEU A 9 -3.98 -2.00 -16.53
N TRP A 10 -4.76 -2.12 -15.45
CA TRP A 10 -4.47 -3.05 -14.37
C TRP A 10 -4.51 -4.51 -14.83
N ARG A 11 -5.46 -4.88 -15.68
CA ARG A 11 -5.61 -6.24 -16.21
C ARG A 11 -4.54 -6.60 -17.23
N GLU A 12 -4.02 -5.62 -17.96
CA GLU A 12 -2.94 -5.77 -18.93
C GLU A 12 -1.55 -5.83 -18.27
N ASP A 13 -1.47 -5.72 -16.94
CA ASP A 13 -0.22 -5.77 -16.17
C ASP A 13 0.77 -4.64 -16.56
N VAL A 14 0.25 -3.52 -17.07
CA VAL A 14 1.03 -2.30 -17.39
C VAL A 14 1.10 -1.32 -16.23
N MET A 15 0.67 -1.75 -15.04
CA MET A 15 0.68 -0.95 -13.81
C MET A 15 1.45 -1.66 -12.70
N SER A 16 2.41 -0.98 -12.10
CA SER A 16 3.16 -1.50 -10.95
C SER A 16 2.55 -1.02 -9.64
N ARG A 17 2.31 -1.93 -8.69
CA ARG A 17 1.90 -1.55 -7.33
C ARG A 17 3.07 -0.93 -6.57
N VAL A 18 2.89 0.28 -6.06
CA VAL A 18 3.89 1.07 -5.34
C VAL A 18 3.65 1.06 -3.84
N HIS A 19 2.38 1.08 -3.44
CA HIS A 19 1.97 1.10 -2.04
C HIS A 19 0.68 0.33 -1.85
N ARG A 20 0.53 -0.25 -0.66
CA ARG A 20 -0.66 -0.99 -0.23
C ARG A 20 -0.89 -0.76 1.25
N ASP A 21 -2.14 -0.43 1.57
CA ASP A 21 -2.68 -0.36 2.91
C ASP A 21 -3.93 -1.24 2.98
N ILE A 22 -4.08 -1.97 4.08
CA ILE A 22 -5.12 -2.98 4.27
C ILE A 22 -5.79 -2.72 5.61
N ASP A 23 -7.11 -2.65 5.59
CA ASP A 23 -7.96 -2.53 6.76
C ASP A 23 -8.95 -3.70 6.80
N ASP A 24 -8.82 -4.52 7.85
CA ASP A 24 -9.58 -5.76 8.06
C ASP A 24 -10.98 -5.49 8.66
N SER A 25 -11.46 -4.24 8.64
CA SER A 25 -12.77 -3.86 9.19
C SER A 25 -13.96 -4.38 8.38
N TRP A 26 -13.75 -4.86 7.14
CA TRP A 26 -14.81 -5.46 6.32
C TRP A 26 -15.04 -6.94 6.68
N ARG A 27 -16.23 -7.27 7.17
CA ARG A 27 -16.57 -8.64 7.64
C ARG A 27 -16.32 -9.78 6.64
N HIS A 28 -16.31 -9.48 5.34
CA HIS A 28 -16.19 -10.48 4.28
C HIS A 28 -14.82 -10.47 3.59
N GLY A 29 -13.85 -9.73 4.12
CA GLY A 29 -12.53 -9.61 3.52
C GLY A 29 -11.77 -8.42 4.06
N ASN A 30 -11.21 -7.62 3.17
CA ASN A 30 -10.47 -6.42 3.54
C ASN A 30 -10.90 -5.21 2.70
N ASN A 31 -10.89 -4.03 3.32
CA ASN A 31 -10.80 -2.77 2.59
C ASN A 31 -9.33 -2.55 2.22
N VAL A 32 -9.07 -2.30 0.95
CA VAL A 32 -7.72 -2.17 0.40
C VAL A 32 -7.59 -0.78 -0.23
N THR A 33 -6.57 -0.04 0.18
CA THR A 33 -6.13 1.17 -0.52
C THR A 33 -4.78 0.90 -1.15
N GLU A 34 -4.68 1.00 -2.47
CA GLU A 34 -3.43 0.79 -3.20
C GLU A 34 -3.09 1.98 -4.09
N VAL A 35 -1.78 2.18 -4.28
CA VAL A 35 -1.24 3.14 -5.25
C VAL A 35 -0.51 2.36 -6.34
N TYR A 36 -0.89 2.63 -7.57
CA TYR A 36 -0.29 2.06 -8.77
C TYR A 36 0.47 3.14 -9.55
N LYS A 37 1.57 2.75 -10.17
CA LYS A 37 2.30 3.53 -11.17
C LYS A 37 1.94 2.99 -12.55
N ASP A 38 1.43 3.86 -13.40
CA ASP A 38 1.28 3.59 -14.83
C ASP A 38 2.68 3.62 -15.47
N GLU A 39 3.14 2.49 -16.02
CA GLU A 39 4.47 2.38 -16.60
C GLU A 39 4.60 3.07 -17.96
N LEU A 40 3.49 3.37 -18.63
CA LEU A 40 3.47 4.07 -19.92
C LEU A 40 3.62 5.58 -19.72
N THR A 41 2.94 6.14 -18.72
CA THR A 41 2.92 7.59 -18.49
C THR A 41 3.76 8.05 -17.30
N GLY A 42 4.18 7.14 -16.43
CA GLY A 42 4.87 7.44 -15.18
C GLY A 42 3.99 8.08 -14.10
N ARG A 43 2.67 8.17 -14.33
CA ARG A 43 1.70 8.75 -13.38
C ARG A 43 1.33 7.77 -12.28
N PHE A 44 0.87 8.29 -11.14
CA PHE A 44 0.47 7.47 -10.00
C PHE A 44 -1.02 7.64 -9.71
N TRP A 45 -1.68 6.52 -9.41
CA TRP A 45 -3.12 6.45 -9.21
C TRP A 45 -3.41 5.72 -7.90
N ARG A 46 -4.17 6.36 -7.01
CA ARG A 46 -4.70 5.75 -5.79
C ARG A 46 -6.11 5.21 -6.05
N VAL A 47 -6.36 3.99 -5.61
CA VAL A 47 -7.68 3.33 -5.65
C VAL A 47 -8.01 2.71 -4.30
N GLY A 48 -9.29 2.73 -3.95
CA GLY A 48 -9.84 2.08 -2.75
C GLY A 48 -10.86 1.02 -3.18
N TYR A 49 -10.69 -0.23 -2.76
CA TYR A 49 -11.54 -1.35 -3.18
C TYR A 49 -11.63 -2.43 -2.11
N GLN A 50 -12.59 -3.33 -2.25
CA GLN A 50 -12.78 -4.46 -1.35
C GLN A 50 -12.27 -5.77 -1.99
N VAL A 51 -11.71 -6.67 -1.18
CA VAL A 51 -11.25 -8.00 -1.62
C VAL A 51 -11.69 -9.05 -0.61
N SER A 52 -12.39 -10.10 -1.06
CA SER A 52 -12.83 -11.16 -0.16
C SER A 52 -11.66 -12.05 0.28
N GLY A 53 -11.79 -12.65 1.47
CA GLY A 53 -10.75 -13.52 2.01
C GLY A 53 -10.56 -14.84 1.22
N ASP A 54 -11.58 -15.28 0.51
CA ASP A 54 -11.60 -16.49 -0.32
C ASP A 54 -11.21 -16.25 -1.80
N GLY A 55 -11.03 -14.98 -2.19
CA GLY A 55 -10.69 -14.60 -3.57
C GLY A 55 -11.87 -14.62 -4.55
N GLU A 56 -13.10 -14.90 -4.10
CA GLU A 56 -14.29 -14.85 -4.95
C GLU A 56 -14.60 -13.44 -5.44
N TYR A 57 -14.30 -12.41 -4.64
CA TYR A 57 -14.59 -11.00 -4.93
C TYR A 57 -13.34 -10.12 -4.98
N HIS A 58 -13.31 -9.21 -5.96
CA HIS A 58 -12.27 -8.20 -6.09
C HIS A 58 -12.83 -6.92 -6.74
N GLY A 59 -12.94 -5.83 -5.97
CA GLY A 59 -13.63 -4.60 -6.40
C GLY A 59 -13.11 -4.00 -7.71
N ILE A 60 -11.79 -3.99 -7.94
CA ILE A 60 -11.24 -3.53 -9.25
C ILE A 60 -11.73 -4.40 -10.41
N ARG A 61 -11.84 -5.72 -10.21
CA ARG A 61 -12.27 -6.66 -11.25
C ARG A 61 -13.75 -6.48 -11.58
N GLU A 62 -14.56 -6.15 -10.57
CA GLU A 62 -16.01 -5.97 -10.72
C GLU A 62 -16.41 -4.50 -11.00
N LEU A 63 -15.46 -3.57 -11.15
CA LEU A 63 -15.69 -2.11 -11.28
C LEU A 63 -16.41 -1.49 -10.07
N GLU A 64 -16.28 -2.11 -8.90
CA GLU A 64 -16.82 -1.66 -7.62
C GLU A 64 -15.68 -1.14 -6.74
N PHE A 65 -15.21 0.07 -7.05
CA PHE A 65 -14.12 0.71 -6.31
C PHE A 65 -14.22 2.23 -6.38
N ASP A 66 -13.59 2.90 -5.42
CA ASP A 66 -13.42 4.35 -5.46
C ASP A 66 -12.58 4.71 -6.68
N GLY A 67 -13.15 5.54 -7.56
CA GLY A 67 -12.52 5.90 -8.84
C GLY A 67 -11.08 6.38 -8.68
N PRO A 68 -10.22 6.12 -9.69
CA PRO A 68 -8.78 6.38 -9.58
C PRO A 68 -8.50 7.87 -9.38
N ALA A 69 -7.84 8.19 -8.26
CA ALA A 69 -7.39 9.54 -7.94
C ALA A 69 -5.90 9.69 -8.27
N GLU A 70 -5.53 10.67 -9.07
CA GLU A 70 -4.12 10.95 -9.35
C GLU A 70 -3.41 11.42 -8.07
N VAL A 71 -2.24 10.85 -7.80
CA VAL A 71 -1.41 11.20 -6.65
C VAL A 71 0.02 11.49 -7.08
N PHE A 72 0.75 12.22 -6.26
CA PHE A 72 2.14 12.60 -6.55
C PHE A 72 3.06 12.06 -5.45
N PRO A 73 4.21 11.48 -5.80
CA PRO A 73 5.18 11.04 -4.80
C PRO A 73 5.68 12.24 -4.01
N HIS A 74 5.76 12.10 -2.69
CA HIS A 74 6.40 13.08 -1.82
C HIS A 74 7.69 12.49 -1.23
N THR A 75 8.70 13.33 -1.04
CA THR A 75 9.92 12.93 -0.35
C THR A 75 9.60 12.64 1.12
N LYS A 76 10.07 11.50 1.64
CA LYS A 76 10.01 11.18 3.07
C LYS A 76 11.44 11.14 3.62
N LEU A 77 11.72 11.96 4.62
CA LEU A 77 12.96 11.87 5.39
C LEU A 77 12.78 10.77 6.44
N VAL A 78 13.67 9.78 6.42
CA VAL A 78 13.68 8.69 7.41
C VAL A 78 14.91 8.89 8.30
N ALA A 79 14.68 9.15 9.59
CA ALA A 79 15.74 9.15 10.59
C ALA A 79 15.91 7.73 11.15
N VAL A 80 17.06 7.12 10.92
CA VAL A 80 17.42 5.84 11.52
C VAL A 80 18.12 6.12 12.85
N VAL A 81 17.54 5.65 13.95
CA VAL A 81 18.16 5.72 15.28
C VAL A 81 18.74 4.36 15.60
N GLU A 82 20.08 4.27 15.59
CA GLU A 82 20.79 3.07 16.03
C GLU A 82 21.00 3.11 17.55
N TYR A 83 20.53 2.07 18.25
CA TYR A 83 20.79 1.90 19.67
C TYR A 83 22.01 1.01 19.85
N HIS A 84 23.09 1.58 20.37
CA HIS A 84 24.24 0.79 20.81
C HIS A 84 24.05 0.35 22.26
N THR A 85 24.08 -0.95 22.52
CA THR A 85 24.11 -1.49 23.89
C THR A 85 25.46 -1.18 24.53
N THR A 86 25.45 -0.46 25.64
CA THR A 86 26.63 -0.27 26.49
C THR A 86 26.84 -1.51 27.36
N LYS A 87 28.09 -1.91 27.58
CA LYS A 87 28.42 -3.03 28.47
C LYS A 87 27.91 -2.72 29.89
N PRO A 88 27.35 -3.70 30.61
CA PRO A 88 26.98 -3.52 32.01
C PRO A 88 28.21 -3.10 32.82
N LEU A 89 28.04 -2.14 33.73
CA LEU A 89 29.08 -1.72 34.67
C LEU A 89 29.49 -2.92 35.52
N SER A 90 30.61 -3.54 35.19
CA SER A 90 31.19 -4.63 35.97
C SER A 90 31.82 -4.06 37.24
N GLY A 91 31.15 -4.26 38.37
CA GLY A 91 31.77 -4.26 39.69
C GLY A 91 31.85 -2.92 40.41
N VAL A 92 30.82 -2.61 41.19
CA VAL A 92 31.00 -1.99 42.51
C VAL A 92 30.03 -2.70 43.46
N VAL A 93 30.52 -3.72 44.16
CA VAL A 93 29.86 -4.20 45.38
C VAL A 93 30.46 -3.35 46.51
N PRO A 94 29.68 -2.52 47.22
CA PRO A 94 30.18 -1.84 48.40
C PRO A 94 30.43 -2.88 49.49
N GLY A 95 31.65 -2.91 50.02
CA GLY A 95 32.00 -3.66 51.23
C GLY A 95 31.52 -2.98 52.50
#